data_AF-A0AAW9FBP5-F1
#
_entry.id   AF-A0AAW9FBP5-F1
#
_cell.length_a   1.000
_cell.length_b   1.000
_cell.length_c   1.000
_cell.angle_alpha   90.00
_cell.angle_beta   90.00
_cell.angle_gamma   90.00
#
_symmetry.space_group_name_H-M   'P 1'
#
loop_
_entity.id
_entity.type
_entity.pdbx_description
1 polymer ?
#
loop_
_entity_poly.entity_id
_entity_poly.type
_entity_poly.pdbx_seq_one_letter_code
_entity_poly.pdbx_strand_id
1 'polypeptide(L)'
;MADDSTTTIKALFETRAAADLAVEHLVQQHGIPRPDIFIQSTTSENTVGVSPSGGDISANDNAREDAPLAGEIEVSADISASEVSAVQRSLGEAGAIRVSAG
;
A
#
# COMPACT_ATOMS: atom_id res chain seq x y z
N MET A 1 28.68 -14.65 -4.61
CA MET A 1 28.02 -13.41 -5.07
C MET A 1 26.55 -13.66 -4.82
N ALA A 2 25.92 -12.91 -3.92
CA ALA A 2 24.47 -12.95 -3.84
C ALA A 2 23.94 -12.41 -5.17
N ASP A 3 22.96 -13.08 -5.77
CA ASP A 3 22.26 -12.56 -6.95
C ASP A 3 21.77 -11.15 -6.61
N ASP A 4 22.45 -10.14 -7.16
CA ASP A 4 22.09 -8.71 -7.09
C ASP A 4 20.91 -8.42 -8.02
N SER A 5 20.03 -9.40 -8.19
CA SER A 5 18.87 -9.31 -9.06
C SER A 5 17.78 -8.62 -8.26
N THR A 6 17.37 -7.42 -8.69
CA THR A 6 16.18 -6.75 -8.17
C THR A 6 14.93 -7.28 -8.86
N THR A 7 13.82 -7.30 -8.14
CA THR A 7 12.50 -7.66 -8.65
C THR A 7 11.48 -6.69 -8.08
N THR A 8 10.47 -6.37 -8.87
CA THR A 8 9.40 -5.50 -8.41
C THR A 8 8.36 -6.35 -7.68
N ILE A 9 8.15 -6.06 -6.39
CA ILE A 9 7.02 -6.61 -5.64
C ILE A 9 5.83 -5.66 -5.72
N LYS A 10 4.64 -6.22 -5.83
CA LYS A 10 3.36 -5.49 -5.86
C LYS A 10 2.41 -6.12 -4.86
N ALA A 11 1.73 -5.29 -4.08
CA ALA A 11 0.68 -5.69 -3.17
C ALA A 11 -0.58 -4.85 -3.35
N LEU A 12 -1.74 -5.51 -3.32
CA LEU A 12 -3.05 -4.86 -3.39
C LEU A 12 -3.69 -4.80 -2.00
N PHE A 13 -4.31 -3.66 -1.71
CA PHE A 13 -4.96 -3.37 -0.43
C PHE A 13 -6.37 -2.83 -0.66
N GLU A 14 -7.31 -3.22 0.19
CA GLU A 14 -8.68 -2.70 0.15
C GLU A 14 -8.80 -1.29 0.75
N THR A 15 -7.87 -0.91 1.63
CA THR A 15 -7.94 0.35 2.38
C THR A 15 -6.64 1.14 2.31
N ARG A 16 -6.77 2.47 2.37
CA ARG A 16 -5.62 3.38 2.43
C ARG A 16 -4.80 3.18 3.69
N ALA A 17 -5.44 2.84 4.81
CA ALA A 17 -4.75 2.58 6.07
C ALA A 17 -3.83 1.37 5.97
N ALA A 18 -4.28 0.27 5.36
CA ALA A 18 -3.46 -0.93 5.14
C ALA A 18 -2.28 -0.65 4.18
N ALA A 19 -2.52 0.14 3.13
CA ALA A 19 -1.46 0.56 2.20
C ALA A 19 -0.40 1.46 2.87
N ASP A 20 -0.80 2.35 3.77
CA ASP A 20 0.13 3.21 4.51
C ASP A 20 0.97 2.38 5.50
N LEU A 21 0.33 1.47 6.23
CA LEU A 21 1.00 0.53 7.15
C LEU A 21 2.03 -0.35 6.41
N ALA A 22 1.69 -0.80 5.20
CA ALA A 22 2.63 -1.53 4.35
C ALA A 22 3.87 -0.69 4.03
N VAL A 23 3.70 0.59 3.68
CA VAL A 23 4.84 1.50 3.44
C VAL A 23 5.68 1.67 4.69
N GLU A 24 5.07 1.84 5.86
CA GLU A 24 5.79 1.93 7.13
C GLU A 24 6.66 0.69 7.35
N HIS A 25 6.10 -0.50 7.10
CA HIS A 25 6.83 -1.76 7.23
C HIS A 25 7.98 -1.89 6.21
N LEU A 26 7.74 -1.52 4.94
CA LEU A 26 8.77 -1.54 3.90
C LEU A 26 9.97 -0.64 4.26
N VAL A 27 9.70 0.56 4.78
CA VAL A 27 10.76 1.49 5.18
C VAL A 27 11.45 1.03 6.46
N GLN A 28 10.70 0.69 7.50
CA GLN A 28 11.26 0.45 8.83
C GLN A 28 11.89 -0.94 8.98
N GLN A 29 11.27 -1.97 8.41
CA GLN A 29 11.70 -3.37 8.62
C GLN A 29 12.63 -3.86 7.52
N HIS A 30 12.41 -3.40 6.28
CA HIS A 30 13.18 -3.84 5.11
C HIS A 30 14.16 -2.77 4.62
N GLY A 31 14.16 -1.58 5.22
CA GLY A 31 15.09 -0.51 4.84
C GLY A 31 14.87 0.03 3.43
N ILE A 32 13.70 -0.23 2.82
CA ILE A 32 13.39 0.20 1.47
C ILE A 32 13.23 1.72 1.49
N PRO A 33 14.00 2.46 0.69
CA PRO A 33 13.88 3.91 0.65
C PRO A 33 12.47 4.32 0.21
N ARG A 34 11.82 5.20 0.98
CA ARG A 34 10.50 5.76 0.65
C ARG A 34 10.35 6.25 -0.81
N PRO A 35 11.35 6.91 -1.44
CA PRO A 35 11.22 7.32 -2.85
C PRO A 35 11.13 6.15 -3.84
N ASP A 36 11.51 4.93 -3.46
CA ASP A 36 11.42 3.72 -4.28
C ASP A 36 10.11 2.94 -4.06
N ILE A 37 9.18 3.50 -3.27
CA ILE A 37 7.88 2.90 -2.99
C ILE A 37 6.79 3.72 -3.69
N PHE A 38 6.09 3.09 -4.64
CA PHE A 38 5.00 3.68 -5.40
C PHE A 38 3.65 3.22 -4.84
N ILE A 39 2.70 4.15 -4.74
CA ILE A 39 1.32 3.87 -4.32
C ILE A 39 0.38 4.43 -5.38
N GLN A 40 -0.50 3.59 -5.90
CA GLN A 40 -1.48 3.98 -6.90
C GLN A 40 -2.82 3.27 -6.70
N SER A 41 -3.90 3.89 -7.16
CA SER A 41 -5.22 3.26 -7.24
C SER A 41 -5.25 2.30 -8.44
N THR A 42 -5.78 1.08 -8.29
CA THR A 42 -5.89 0.11 -9.41
C THR A 42 -6.97 0.50 -10.43
N THR A 43 -7.90 1.36 -10.04
CA THR A 43 -8.93 1.91 -10.91
C THR A 43 -8.58 3.33 -11.35
N SER A 44 -8.73 3.61 -12.65
CA SER A 44 -8.53 4.95 -13.23
C SER A 44 -9.43 6.05 -12.63
N GLU A 45 -10.45 5.68 -11.85
CA GLU A 45 -11.46 6.60 -11.29
C GLU A 45 -11.05 7.28 -9.97
N ASN A 46 -9.88 6.97 -9.40
CA ASN A 46 -9.48 7.54 -8.10
C ASN A 46 -8.22 8.40 -8.21
N THR A 47 -8.33 9.47 -9.01
CA THR A 47 -7.40 10.61 -9.08
C THR A 47 -8.08 11.91 -8.61
N VAL A 48 -9.00 11.82 -7.65
CA VAL A 48 -9.58 13.00 -7.00
C VAL A 48 -9.42 12.87 -5.49
N GLY A 49 -8.44 13.60 -4.96
CA GLY A 49 -8.36 13.84 -3.53
C GLY A 49 -9.61 14.58 -3.06
N VAL A 50 -10.49 13.88 -2.35
CA VAL A 50 -11.48 14.47 -1.44
C VAL A 50 -11.55 13.56 -0.22
N SER A 51 -10.61 13.75 0.69
CA SER A 51 -10.93 13.72 2.11
C SER A 51 -9.87 14.56 2.83
N PRO A 52 -10.22 15.76 3.34
CA PRO A 52 -9.28 16.56 4.11
C PRO A 52 -8.84 15.77 5.35
N SER A 53 -7.54 15.54 5.48
CA SER A 53 -6.95 15.03 6.71
C SER A 53 -7.21 16.02 7.85
N GLY A 54 -8.10 15.62 8.76
CA GLY A 54 -8.10 15.95 10.19
C GLY A 54 -8.17 17.42 10.60
N GLY A 55 -9.34 17.83 11.10
CA GLY A 55 -9.45 18.98 12.00
C GLY A 55 -10.85 19.58 12.03
N ASP A 56 -11.65 19.17 13.02
CA ASP A 56 -12.91 19.81 13.42
C ASP A 56 -14.10 19.68 12.46
N ILE A 57 -14.86 18.58 12.54
CA ILE A 57 -16.24 18.56 12.06
C ILE A 57 -17.13 17.92 13.12
N SER A 58 -17.56 18.75 14.07
CA SER A 58 -18.73 18.46 14.90
C SER A 58 -19.98 18.77 14.07
N ALA A 59 -20.56 17.79 13.37
CA ALA A 59 -21.93 17.92 12.86
C ALA A 59 -22.54 16.56 12.48
N ASN A 60 -23.45 16.13 13.34
CA ASN A 60 -24.79 15.63 13.00
C ASN A 60 -24.94 14.62 11.85
N ASP A 61 -25.27 13.39 12.24
CA ASP A 61 -26.29 12.53 11.66
C ASP A 61 -26.26 12.28 10.13
N ASN A 62 -25.94 11.02 9.82
CA ASN A 62 -26.50 10.28 8.69
C ASN A 62 -25.98 10.59 7.27
N ALA A 63 -24.75 10.15 6.99
CA ALA A 63 -24.28 9.93 5.62
C ALA A 63 -23.42 8.65 5.51
N ARG A 64 -24.12 7.51 5.47
CA ARG A 64 -23.77 6.21 4.87
C ARG A 64 -22.31 5.73 5.00
N GLU A 65 -22.13 4.74 5.86
CA GLU A 65 -21.00 3.82 5.96
C GLU A 65 -20.89 2.84 4.76
N ASP A 66 -21.27 3.25 3.54
CA ASP A 66 -21.30 2.36 2.36
C ASP A 66 -21.06 3.14 1.05
N ALA A 67 -20.00 3.94 1.02
CA ALA A 67 -19.37 4.27 -0.26
C ALA A 67 -18.25 3.25 -0.44
N PRO A 68 -18.32 2.29 -1.39
CA PRO A 68 -17.17 1.46 -1.71
C PRO A 68 -16.05 2.42 -2.09
N LEU A 69 -14.97 2.43 -1.31
CA LEU A 69 -13.77 3.19 -1.63
C LEU A 69 -13.30 2.65 -2.99
N ALA A 70 -13.62 3.40 -4.05
CA ALA A 70 -13.52 2.89 -5.40
C ALA A 70 -12.04 2.67 -5.75
N GLY A 71 -11.65 1.41 -5.81
CA GLY A 71 -10.36 0.91 -6.27
C GLY A 71 -9.51 0.29 -5.17
N GLU A 72 -9.06 -0.94 -5.42
CA GLU A 72 -7.93 -1.50 -4.67
C GLU A 72 -6.73 -0.54 -4.80
N ILE A 73 -5.87 -0.50 -3.79
CA ILE A 73 -4.66 0.31 -3.78
C ILE A 73 -3.48 -0.62 -4.01
N GLU A 74 -2.69 -0.35 -5.04
CA GLU A 74 -1.44 -1.03 -5.30
C GLU A 74 -0.28 -0.29 -4.63
N VAL A 75 0.49 -1.01 -3.82
CA VAL A 75 1.82 -0.59 -3.36
C VAL A 75 2.85 -1.42 -4.10
N SER A 76 3.85 -0.78 -4.68
CA SER A 76 4.95 -1.46 -5.36
C SER A 76 6.30 -0.92 -4.96
N ALA A 77 7.31 -1.79 -4.95
CA ALA A 77 8.68 -1.45 -4.62
C ALA A 77 9.64 -2.41 -5.33
N ASP A 78 10.84 -1.92 -5.65
CA ASP A 78 11.94 -2.77 -6.10
C ASP A 78 12.72 -3.28 -4.88
N ILE A 79 12.91 -4.59 -4.83
CA ILE A 79 13.58 -5.28 -3.72
C ILE A 79 14.58 -6.30 -4.25
N SER A 80 15.56 -6.68 -3.45
CA SER A 80 16.43 -7.81 -3.79
C SER A 80 15.61 -9.11 -3.88
N ALA A 81 15.88 -9.95 -4.88
CA ALA A 81 15.19 -11.23 -5.06
C ALA A 81 15.29 -12.15 -3.83
N SER A 82 16.33 -12.00 -3.02
CA SER A 82 16.51 -12.69 -1.73
C SER A 82 15.53 -12.25 -0.64
N GLU A 83 14.97 -11.04 -0.72
CA GLU A 83 14.07 -10.47 0.30
C GLU A 83 12.59 -10.68 0.00
N VAL A 84 12.24 -11.16 -1.20
CA VAL A 84 10.85 -11.35 -1.66
C VAL A 84 9.98 -12.07 -0.63
N SER A 85 10.48 -13.17 -0.05
CA SER A 85 9.71 -13.95 0.92
C SER A 85 9.47 -13.21 2.24
N ALA A 86 10.41 -12.37 2.67
CA ALA A 86 10.28 -11.59 3.90
C ALA A 86 9.31 -10.42 3.68
N VAL A 87 9.48 -9.71 2.57
CA VAL A 87 8.63 -8.57 2.19
C VAL A 87 7.19 -9.04 1.94
N GLN A 88 6.98 -10.17 1.27
CA GLN A 88 5.65 -10.72 1.03
C GLN A 88 4.88 -11.02 2.32
N ARG A 89 5.57 -11.53 3.36
CA ARG A 89 4.96 -11.79 4.67
C ARG A 89 4.55 -10.48 5.35
N SER A 90 5.47 -9.52 5.36
CA SER A 90 5.24 -8.19 5.93
C SER A 90 4.06 -7.46 5.28
N LEU A 91 3.94 -7.53 3.95
CA LEU A 91 2.79 -7.00 3.21
C LEU A 91 1.48 -7.71 3.57
N GLY A 92 1.51 -9.04 3.77
CA GLY A 92 0.36 -9.80 4.26
C GLY A 92 -0.07 -9.40 5.67
N GLU A 93 0.88 -9.20 6.58
CA GLU A 93 0.62 -8.72 7.95
C GLU A 93 0.03 -7.30 7.96
N ALA A 94 0.43 -6.46 7.00
CA ALA A 94 -0.14 -5.13 6.81
C ALA A 94 -1.57 -5.14 6.19
N GLY A 95 -2.07 -6.30 5.76
CA GLY A 95 -3.42 -6.46 5.22
C GLY A 95 -3.51 -6.52 3.69
N ALA A 96 -2.43 -6.93 3.01
CA ALA A 96 -2.49 -7.15 1.56
C ALA A 96 -3.43 -8.32 1.21
N ILE A 97 -4.35 -8.08 0.29
CA ILE A 97 -5.27 -9.11 -0.24
C ILE A 97 -4.64 -9.92 -1.39
N ARG A 98 -3.61 -9.35 -2.04
CA ARG A 98 -2.85 -10.00 -3.10
C ARG A 98 -1.42 -9.50 -3.08
N VAL A 99 -0.45 -10.40 -3.24
CA VAL A 99 0.97 -10.05 -3.40
C VAL A 99 1.55 -10.83 -4.58
N SER A 100 2.33 -10.16 -5.41
CA SER A 100 3.04 -10.75 -6.56
C SER A 100 4.42 -10.12 -6.72
N ALA A 101 5.42 -10.91 -7.07
CA ALA A 101 6.77 -10.45 -7.42
C ALA A 101 7.10 -10.88 -8.85
N GLY A 102 7.75 -10.02 -9.64
CA GLY A 102 8.08 -10.28 -11.04
C GLY A 102 9.15 -9.35 -11.62
#